data_AF-A0A166EGQ7-F1
#
_entry.id   AF-A0A166EGQ7-F1
#
_cell.length_a   1.000
_cell.length_b   1.000
_cell.length_c   1.000
_cell.angle_alpha   90.00
_cell.angle_beta   90.00
_cell.angle_gamma   90.00
#
_symmetry.space_group_name_H-M   'P 1'
#
loop_
_entity.id
_entity.type
_entity.pdbx_description
1 polymer ?
#
loop_
_entity_poly.entity_id
_entity_poly.type
_entity_poly.pdbx_seq_one_letter_code
_entity_poly.pdbx_strand_id
1 'polypeptide(L)'
;DTILSTAQETWEEMGLVTKRIVGTFQGFERESGKGLTLQINFLVEVDWGAVKINPEEHQALACEAQGCNLGKSEGSMRGVVSD
;
A
#
# COMPACT_ATOMS: atom_id res chain seq x y z
N ASP A 1 -2.25 13.42 11.08
CA ASP A 1 -3.54 12.72 10.93
C ASP A 1 -3.32 11.61 9.93
N THR A 2 -3.34 10.35 10.37
CA THR A 2 -2.91 9.19 9.58
C THR A 2 -3.77 8.98 8.33
N ILE A 3 -5.02 9.46 8.37
CA ILE A 3 -5.95 9.38 7.23
C ILE A 3 -5.51 10.33 6.11
N LEU A 4 -5.09 11.54 6.47
CA LEU A 4 -4.61 12.53 5.50
C LEU A 4 -3.29 12.09 4.85
N SER A 5 -2.38 11.49 5.62
CA SER A 5 -1.12 10.97 5.06
C SER A 5 -1.36 9.82 4.08
N THR A 6 -2.26 8.87 4.38
CA THR A 6 -2.57 7.77 3.46
C THR A 6 -3.18 8.27 2.14
N ALA A 7 -4.10 9.23 2.21
CA ALA A 7 -4.69 9.81 1.00
C ALA A 7 -3.66 10.57 0.16
N GLN A 8 -2.74 11.28 0.82
CA GLN A 8 -1.64 12.00 0.17
C GLN A 8 -0.66 11.05 -0.52
N GLU A 9 -0.15 10.03 0.19
CA GLU A 9 0.78 9.03 -0.37
C GLU A 9 0.17 8.29 -1.56
N THR A 10 -1.13 7.93 -1.49
CA THR A 10 -1.83 7.28 -2.62
C THR A 10 -1.87 8.17 -3.87
N TRP A 11 -2.01 9.48 -3.69
CA TRP A 11 -1.99 10.44 -4.79
C TRP A 11 -0.57 10.68 -5.32
N GLU A 12 0.41 10.84 -4.44
CA GLU A 12 1.81 11.10 -4.80
C GLU A 12 2.43 9.92 -5.55
N GLU A 13 2.19 8.68 -5.10
CA GLU A 13 2.83 7.51 -5.69
C GLU A 13 2.08 6.92 -6.89
N MET A 14 0.76 7.09 -6.96
CA MET A 14 -0.08 6.41 -7.97
C MET A 14 -1.03 7.34 -8.73
N GLY A 15 -1.15 8.61 -8.34
CA GLY A 15 -2.08 9.57 -8.94
C GLY A 15 -3.56 9.23 -8.70
N LEU A 16 -3.86 8.40 -7.68
CA LEU A 16 -5.21 7.91 -7.39
C LEU A 16 -5.86 8.73 -6.29
N VAL A 17 -7.13 9.06 -6.48
CA VAL A 17 -7.91 9.78 -5.47
C VAL A 17 -8.49 8.78 -4.47
N THR A 18 -8.12 8.89 -3.20
CA THR A 18 -8.75 8.11 -2.13
C THR A 18 -10.15 8.64 -1.84
N LYS A 19 -11.18 7.79 -1.99
CA LYS A 19 -12.57 8.10 -1.63
C LYS A 19 -12.79 7.97 -0.14
N ARG A 20 -12.33 6.85 0.44
CA ARG A 20 -12.41 6.55 1.88
C ARG A 20 -11.47 5.41 2.26
N ILE A 21 -11.13 5.36 3.54
CA ILE A 21 -10.56 4.17 4.18
C ILE A 21 -11.72 3.24 4.52
N VAL A 22 -11.63 2.00 4.04
CA VAL A 22 -12.65 0.96 4.29
C VAL A 22 -12.24 -0.01 5.39
N GLY A 23 -10.98 0.02 5.83
CA GLY A 23 -10.49 -0.77 6.95
C GLY A 23 -8.99 -0.63 7.17
N THR A 24 -8.49 -1.43 8.10
CA THR A 24 -7.07 -1.62 8.37
C THR A 24 -6.77 -3.10 8.36
N PHE A 25 -5.56 -3.47 7.96
CA PHE A 25 -5.09 -4.85 8.07
C PHE A 25 -3.75 -4.89 8.80
N GLN A 26 -3.30 -6.09 9.15
CA GLN A 26 -2.10 -6.25 9.97
C GLN A 26 -0.90 -5.63 9.25
N GLY A 27 -0.29 -4.65 9.92
CA GLY A 27 1.00 -4.10 9.54
C GLY A 27 2.15 -4.99 10.00
N PHE A 28 3.36 -4.43 10.06
CA PHE A 28 4.48 -5.13 10.68
C PHE A 28 5.30 -4.19 11.54
N GLU A 29 5.98 -4.81 12.49
CA GLU A 29 7.02 -4.18 13.30
C GLU A 29 8.35 -4.79 12.89
N ARG A 30 9.30 -3.93 12.54
CA ARG A 30 10.66 -4.35 12.21
C ARG A 30 11.65 -3.58 13.07
N GLU A 31 12.30 -4.29 13.96
CA GLU A 31 13.45 -3.76 14.68
C GLU A 31 14.71 -3.90 13.83
N SER A 32 15.51 -2.83 13.77
CA SER A 32 16.80 -2.82 13.10
C SER A 32 17.84 -2.15 13.99
N GLY A 33 19.13 -2.28 13.66
CA GLY A 33 20.20 -1.56 14.37
C GLY A 33 20.08 -0.03 14.31
N LYS A 34 19.14 0.52 13.53
CA LYS A 34 18.82 1.95 13.42
C LYS A 34 17.55 2.35 14.20
N GLY A 35 16.88 1.41 14.86
CA GLY A 35 15.65 1.63 15.61
C GLY A 35 14.47 0.77 15.14
N LEU A 36 13.33 1.00 15.79
CA LEU A 36 12.05 0.33 15.52
C LEU A 36 11.32 1.05 14.38
N THR A 37 10.93 0.28 13.36
CA THR A 37 10.00 0.72 12.31
C THR A 37 8.64 0.06 12.54
N LEU A 38 7.60 0.87 12.64
CA LEU A 38 6.21 0.42 12.71
C LEU A 38 5.52 0.80 11.39
N GLN A 39 4.95 -0.17 10.69
CA GLN A 39 4.10 0.07 9.53
C GLN A 39 2.64 -0.17 9.89
N ILE A 40 1.77 0.77 9.51
CA ILE A 40 0.32 0.66 9.66
C ILE A 40 -0.28 0.57 8.25
N ASN A 41 -1.14 -0.43 8.03
CA ASN A 41 -1.70 -0.71 6.72
C ASN A 41 -3.20 -0.35 6.67
N PHE A 42 -3.60 0.29 5.57
CA PHE A 42 -4.97 0.72 5.33
C PHE A 42 -5.52 0.07 4.07
N LEU A 43 -6.78 -0.36 4.12
CA LEU A 43 -7.55 -0.72 2.94
C LEU A 43 -8.30 0.53 2.49
N VAL A 44 -8.07 0.96 1.25
CA VAL A 44 -8.63 2.19 0.68
C VAL A 44 -9.51 1.89 -0.52
N GLU A 45 -10.64 2.60 -0.60
CA GLU A 45 -11.42 2.68 -1.82
C GLU A 45 -10.97 3.92 -2.61
N VAL A 46 -10.60 3.73 -3.87
CA VAL A 46 -10.06 4.79 -4.73
C VAL A 46 -10.97 5.05 -5.93
N ASP A 47 -10.83 6.22 -6.55
CA ASP A 47 -11.39 6.45 -7.87
C ASP A 47 -10.45 5.90 -8.94
N TRP A 48 -10.86 4.81 -9.58
CA TRP A 48 -10.02 4.10 -10.54
C TRP A 48 -9.99 4.83 -11.89
N GLY A 49 -9.04 5.75 -12.02
CA GLY A 49 -8.76 6.51 -13.23
C GLY A 49 -7.48 6.07 -13.95
N ALA A 50 -6.84 7.01 -14.63
CA ALA A 50 -5.51 6.78 -15.21
C ALA A 50 -4.45 6.78 -14.11
N VAL A 51 -3.97 5.58 -13.75
CA VAL A 51 -2.86 5.39 -12.80
C VAL A 51 -1.59 6.05 -13.33
N LYS A 52 -0.89 6.78 -12.46
CA LYS A 52 0.42 7.38 -12.74
C LYS A 52 1.37 7.03 -11.61
N ILE A 53 2.22 6.05 -11.88
CA ILE A 53 3.23 5.61 -10.91
C ILE A 53 4.34 6.66 -10.86
N ASN A 54 4.76 7.06 -9.66
CA ASN A 54 5.94 7.88 -9.45
C ASN A 54 7.21 7.12 -9.91
N PRO A 55 7.89 7.56 -10.99
CA PRO A 55 9.02 6.83 -11.54
C PRO A 55 10.33 7.02 -10.75
N GLU A 56 10.38 7.97 -9.81
CA GLU A 56 11.58 8.19 -8.99
C GLU A 56 11.76 7.07 -7.95
N GLU A 57 10.66 6.49 -7.47
CA GLU A 57 10.66 5.47 -6.43
C GLU A 57 10.20 4.08 -6.91
N HIS A 58 9.47 4.01 -8.02
CA HIS A 58 8.78 2.79 -8.45
C HIS A 58 8.96 2.47 -9.94
N GLN A 59 8.93 1.18 -10.27
CA GLN A 59 9.15 0.68 -11.63
C GLN A 59 7.89 0.09 -12.28
N ALA A 60 6.95 -0.44 -11.50
CA ALA A 60 5.75 -1.11 -11.99
C ALA A 60 4.65 -1.17 -10.94
N LEU A 61 3.40 -1.26 -11.40
CA LEU A 61 2.22 -1.55 -10.58
C LEU A 61 1.65 -2.91 -10.99
N ALA A 62 1.31 -3.74 -10.02
CA ALA A 62 0.55 -4.95 -10.22
C ALA A 62 -0.85 -4.77 -9.62
N CYS A 63 -1.88 -5.15 -10.37
CA CYS A 63 -3.26 -5.22 -9.89
C CYS A 63 -3.67 -6.69 -9.87
N GLU A 64 -4.17 -7.17 -8.74
CA GLU A 64 -4.56 -8.57 -8.59
C GLU A 64 -6.01 -8.68 -8.16
N ALA A 65 -6.69 -9.67 -8.73
CA ALA A 65 -7.98 -10.12 -8.24
C ALA A 65 -7.78 -10.96 -6.99
N GLN A 66 -8.78 -11.00 -6.11
CA GLN A 66 -8.80 -11.88 -4.94
C GLN A 66 -8.44 -13.32 -5.36
N GLY A 67 -7.39 -13.88 -4.75
CA GLY A 67 -6.93 -15.25 -4.99
C GLY A 67 -5.81 -15.43 -6.02
N CYS A 68 -5.20 -14.37 -6.53
CA CYS A 68 -3.97 -14.47 -7.32
C CYS A 68 -2.71 -14.60 -6.43
N ASN A 69 -1.74 -15.43 -6.85
CA ASN A 69 -0.45 -15.54 -6.18
C ASN A 69 0.51 -14.47 -6.74
N LEU A 70 0.80 -13.45 -5.93
CA LEU A 70 1.96 -12.58 -6.18
C LEU A 70 3.22 -13.46 -6.29
N GLY A 71 4.15 -13.08 -7.17
CA GLY A 71 5.51 -13.63 -7.19
C GLY A 71 6.28 -13.30 -5.90
N LYS A 72 7.56 -12.94 -5.98
CA LYS A 72 8.27 -12.46 -4.77
C LYS A 72 7.70 -11.10 -4.32
N SER A 73 6.62 -11.12 -3.55
CA SER A 73 6.14 -9.98 -2.79
C SER A 73 7.12 -9.68 -1.66
N GLU A 74 7.41 -8.39 -1.45
CA GLU A 74 8.16 -7.95 -0.29
C GLU A 74 7.44 -8.35 1.00
N GLY A 75 8.19 -8.46 2.09
CA GLY A 75 7.70 -9.01 3.36
C GLY A 75 6.42 -8.35 3.89
N SER A 76 6.11 -7.12 3.48
CA SER A 76 4.89 -6.38 3.83
C SER A 76 3.61 -6.91 3.16
N MET A 77 3.71 -7.46 1.95
CA MET A 77 2.57 -7.83 1.10
C MET A 77 2.20 -9.32 1.19
N ARG A 78 3.10 -10.17 1.73
CA ARG A 78 2.86 -11.62 1.88
C ARG A 78 1.68 -11.95 2.80
N GLY A 79 1.46 -11.15 3.84
CA GLY A 79 0.33 -11.32 4.76
C GLY A 79 -1.01 -10.77 4.25
N VAL A 80 -1.00 -10.04 3.13
CA VAL A 80 -2.19 -9.32 2.62
C VAL A 80 -2.97 -10.15 1.61
N VAL A 81 -2.27 -10.99 0.84
CA VAL A 81 -2.87 -11.80 -0.23
C VAL A 81 -3.46 -13.13 0.29
N SER A 82 -3.14 -13.50 1.52
CA SER A 82 -3.52 -14.81 2.10
C SER A 82 -4.78 -14.76 2.98
N ASP A 83 -5.40 -13.59 3.16
CA ASP A 83 -6.64 -13.38 3.94
C ASP A 83 -7.85 -13.08 3.04
#